data_AF-A0A401ZUH5-F1
#
_entry.id   AF-A0A401ZUH5-F1
#
_cell.length_a   1.000
_cell.length_b   1.000
_cell.length_c   1.000
_cell.angle_alpha   90.00
_cell.angle_beta   90.00
_cell.angle_gamma   90.00
#
_symmetry.space_group_name_H-M   'P 1'
#
loop_
_entity.id
_entity.type
_entity.pdbx_description
1 polymer ?
#
loop_
_entity_poly.entity_id
_entity_poly.type
_entity_poly.pdbx_seq_one_letter_code
_entity_poly.pdbx_strand_id
1 'polypeptide(L)'
;MNNTLYTQPATSLTPALIIYLIDASHSMNDPCGSMTRIELVNRALRDVLKDMVRRSMRDGIVQRRYKVAILAYSTEVVDVLGGIRDLPDLVREGTPVLTAGGETDTSAGFAAVETLLQNNLPKFQSSPAPLVCHLTDALFTESDPSPIIRRIQSMAVNDGPVLIENVYVADKMLRLPVGDWRNWGGVLKPGQLTNDYARLLFHLSSPLPETYRQNINNYGYHLQSGATLFFPGVHTDLVRLAFAVSSATQLK
;
A
#
# COMPACT_ATOMS: atom_id res chain seq x y z
N MET A 1 -30.93 2.36 -1.49
CA MET A 1 -30.14 1.26 -2.06
C MET A 1 -28.81 1.25 -1.32
N ASN A 2 -28.45 0.18 -0.60
CA ASN A 2 -27.11 0.07 -0.03
C ASN A 2 -26.14 -0.10 -1.20
N ASN A 3 -25.39 0.96 -1.54
CA ASN A 3 -24.36 0.86 -2.55
C ASN A 3 -23.28 -0.07 -1.99
N THR A 4 -23.05 -1.21 -2.65
CA THR A 4 -21.99 -2.14 -2.21
C THR A 4 -20.65 -1.52 -2.60
N LEU A 5 -19.83 -1.18 -1.62
CA LEU A 5 -18.54 -0.54 -1.83
C LEU A 5 -17.47 -1.57 -2.20
N TYR A 6 -16.40 -1.09 -2.85
CA TYR A 6 -15.21 -1.86 -3.17
C TYR A 6 -15.49 -3.04 -4.11
N THR A 7 -16.31 -2.81 -5.14
CA THR A 7 -16.74 -3.84 -6.11
C THR A 7 -16.28 -3.55 -7.54
N GLN A 8 -15.89 -2.31 -7.84
CA GLN A 8 -15.49 -1.90 -9.18
C GLN A 8 -14.22 -2.64 -9.64
N PRO A 9 -14.20 -3.25 -10.85
CA PRO A 9 -13.02 -3.91 -11.39
C PRO A 9 -11.98 -2.90 -11.92
N ALA A 10 -10.68 -3.23 -11.79
CA ALA A 10 -9.60 -2.50 -12.45
C ALA A 10 -9.50 -2.92 -13.92
N THR A 11 -9.75 -1.98 -14.83
CA THR A 11 -9.70 -2.23 -16.27
C THR A 11 -8.94 -1.10 -16.98
N SER A 12 -8.66 -1.24 -18.28
CA SER A 12 -8.10 -0.12 -19.06
C SER A 12 -9.05 1.09 -19.15
N LEU A 13 -10.35 0.92 -18.88
CA LEU A 13 -11.35 2.00 -18.85
C LEU A 13 -11.56 2.57 -17.44
N THR A 14 -11.31 1.75 -16.42
CA THR A 14 -11.51 2.06 -14.99
C THR A 14 -10.25 1.69 -14.22
N PRO A 15 -9.12 2.39 -14.45
CA PRO A 15 -7.84 1.98 -13.90
C PRO A 15 -7.78 2.20 -12.39
N ALA A 16 -7.21 1.24 -11.66
CA ALA A 16 -6.98 1.40 -10.23
C ALA A 16 -5.84 2.40 -9.96
N LEU A 17 -6.07 3.35 -9.04
CA LEU A 17 -5.04 4.27 -8.56
C LEU A 17 -4.37 3.69 -7.30
N ILE A 18 -3.08 3.41 -7.42
CA ILE A 18 -2.24 2.94 -6.31
C ILE A 18 -1.17 4.01 -6.02
N ILE A 19 -1.12 4.49 -4.78
CA ILE A 19 -0.14 5.47 -4.32
C ILE A 19 0.78 4.78 -3.32
N TYR A 20 2.06 4.65 -3.67
CA TYR A 20 3.08 4.21 -2.73
C TYR A 20 3.61 5.41 -1.97
N LEU A 21 3.39 5.43 -0.65
CA LEU A 21 4.03 6.37 0.25
C LEU A 21 5.15 5.63 0.99
N ILE A 22 6.39 5.99 0.73
CA ILE A 22 7.55 5.23 1.20
C ILE A 22 8.37 6.10 2.14
N ASP A 23 8.56 5.61 3.36
CA ASP A 23 9.56 6.14 4.27
C ASP A 23 10.95 5.89 3.67
N ALA A 24 11.70 6.98 3.48
CA ALA A 24 13.09 6.97 3.03
C ALA A 24 13.97 7.72 4.02
N SER A 25 13.59 7.79 5.30
CA SER A 25 14.37 8.40 6.36
C SER A 25 15.60 7.57 6.74
N HIS A 26 16.51 8.13 7.54
CA HIS A 26 17.78 7.49 7.88
C HIS A 26 17.63 6.07 8.49
N SER A 27 16.59 5.83 9.30
CA SER A 27 16.32 4.51 9.92
C SER A 27 16.09 3.40 8.89
N MET A 28 15.66 3.75 7.68
CA MET A 28 15.48 2.79 6.60
C MET A 28 16.82 2.21 6.09
N ASN A 29 17.96 2.73 6.53
CA ASN A 29 19.28 2.11 6.34
C ASN A 29 19.59 1.00 7.36
N ASP A 30 18.78 0.84 8.40
CA ASP A 30 18.99 -0.19 9.41
C ASP A 30 18.90 -1.60 8.80
N PRO A 31 19.60 -2.59 9.38
CA PRO A 31 19.51 -3.97 8.95
C PRO A 31 18.10 -4.57 9.12
N CYS A 32 17.68 -5.35 8.13
CA CYS A 32 16.50 -6.21 8.12
C CYS A 32 16.87 -7.54 7.46
N GLY A 33 17.23 -8.53 8.29
CA GLY A 33 17.83 -9.77 7.82
C GLY A 33 19.21 -9.52 7.17
N SER A 34 19.36 -9.86 5.89
CA SER A 34 20.62 -9.75 5.15
C SER A 34 20.76 -8.48 4.30
N MET A 35 19.80 -7.56 4.38
CA MET A 35 19.74 -6.32 3.59
C MET A 35 19.28 -5.17 4.49
N THR A 36 19.34 -3.94 4.01
CA THR A 36 18.72 -2.80 4.70
C THR A 36 17.20 -2.78 4.47
N ARG A 37 16.46 -2.05 5.31
CA ARG A 37 15.00 -1.88 5.13
C ARG A 37 14.67 -1.23 3.79
N ILE A 38 15.45 -0.23 3.35
CA ILE A 38 15.24 0.43 2.05
C ILE A 38 15.55 -0.51 0.87
N GLU A 39 16.54 -1.39 0.98
CA GLU A 39 16.80 -2.43 -0.02
C GLU A 39 15.64 -3.43 -0.12
N LEU A 40 15.08 -3.83 1.02
CA LEU A 40 13.89 -4.67 1.08
C LEU A 40 12.68 -3.99 0.42
N VAL A 41 12.44 -2.71 0.71
CA VAL A 41 11.38 -1.92 0.08
C VAL A 41 11.58 -1.81 -1.43
N ASN A 42 12.80 -1.49 -1.88
CA ASN A 42 13.12 -1.44 -3.32
C ASN A 42 12.88 -2.78 -4.02
N ARG A 43 13.23 -3.89 -3.37
CA ARG A 43 12.95 -5.23 -3.89
C ARG A 43 11.45 -5.49 -3.95
N ALA A 44 10.72 -5.19 -2.88
CA ALA A 44 9.27 -5.34 -2.82
C ALA A 44 8.61 -4.55 -3.95
N LEU A 45 8.88 -3.25 -4.07
CA LEU A 45 8.35 -2.38 -5.12
C LEU A 45 8.61 -2.93 -6.54
N ARG A 46 9.79 -3.49 -6.78
CA ARG A 46 10.14 -4.10 -8.08
C ARG A 46 9.33 -5.37 -8.37
N ASP A 47 9.20 -6.25 -7.39
CA ASP A 47 8.44 -7.50 -7.54
C ASP A 47 6.95 -7.22 -7.77
N VAL A 48 6.46 -6.15 -7.15
CA VAL A 48 5.09 -5.65 -7.27
C VAL A 48 4.77 -5.13 -8.65
N LEU A 49 5.61 -4.24 -9.18
CA LEU A 49 5.42 -3.70 -10.51
C LEU A 49 5.46 -4.84 -11.54
N LYS A 50 6.34 -5.84 -11.36
CA LYS A 50 6.37 -7.05 -12.20
C LYS A 50 5.05 -7.84 -12.11
N ASP A 51 4.49 -8.00 -10.93
CA ASP A 51 3.21 -8.71 -10.76
C ASP A 51 2.03 -7.93 -11.36
N MET A 52 2.00 -6.60 -11.21
CA MET A 52 1.03 -5.73 -11.88
C MET A 52 1.12 -5.88 -13.41
N VAL A 53 2.34 -5.96 -13.96
CA VAL A 53 2.57 -6.19 -15.40
C VAL A 53 2.05 -7.55 -15.83
N ARG A 54 2.39 -8.63 -15.12
CA ARG A 54 1.93 -9.99 -15.41
C ARG A 54 0.40 -10.06 -15.46
N ARG A 55 -0.28 -9.45 -14.49
CA ARG A 55 -1.75 -9.42 -14.41
C ARG A 55 -2.40 -8.51 -15.44
N SER A 56 -1.64 -7.55 -15.98
CA SER A 56 -2.12 -6.62 -17.00
C SER A 56 -1.72 -7.05 -18.41
N MET A 57 -1.06 -8.19 -18.59
CA MET A 57 -0.65 -8.66 -19.90
C MET A 57 -1.84 -9.23 -20.67
N ARG A 58 -2.07 -8.73 -21.88
CA ARG A 58 -3.03 -9.30 -22.84
C ARG A 58 -2.45 -9.23 -24.24
N ASP A 59 -2.37 -10.37 -24.92
CA ASP A 59 -1.85 -10.48 -26.29
C ASP A 59 -0.45 -9.85 -26.45
N GLY A 60 0.41 -10.03 -25.44
CA GLY A 60 1.77 -9.47 -25.42
C GLY A 60 1.87 -7.97 -25.10
N ILE A 61 0.73 -7.31 -24.82
CA ILE A 61 0.66 -5.89 -24.50
C ILE A 61 0.24 -5.68 -23.05
N VAL A 62 0.99 -4.83 -22.33
CA VAL A 62 0.63 -4.41 -20.98
C VAL A 62 -0.52 -3.41 -21.05
N GLN A 63 -1.67 -3.81 -20.48
CA GLN A 63 -2.88 -3.01 -20.41
C GLN A 63 -2.76 -1.90 -19.35
N ARG A 64 -3.43 -0.77 -19.58
CA ARG A 64 -3.44 0.40 -18.67
C ARG A 64 -4.40 0.20 -17.48
N ARG A 65 -4.30 -0.94 -16.78
CA ARG A 65 -5.18 -1.27 -15.64
C ARG A 65 -4.81 -0.55 -14.35
N TYR A 66 -3.59 -0.03 -14.27
CA TYR A 66 -3.05 0.61 -13.08
C TYR A 66 -2.48 1.99 -13.40
N LYS A 67 -2.83 2.93 -12.53
CA LYS A 67 -2.23 4.25 -12.37
C LYS A 67 -1.44 4.24 -11.08
N VAL A 68 -0.16 4.61 -11.14
CA VAL A 68 0.76 4.49 -10.01
C VAL A 68 1.41 5.83 -9.72
N ALA A 69 1.45 6.22 -8.45
CA ALA A 69 2.29 7.30 -7.95
C ALA A 69 3.22 6.75 -6.87
N ILE A 70 4.43 7.32 -6.75
CA ILE A 70 5.40 6.95 -5.72
C ILE A 70 5.91 8.24 -5.09
N LEU A 71 5.61 8.40 -3.81
CA LEU A 71 6.09 9.49 -2.97
C LEU A 71 7.06 8.90 -1.96
N ALA A 72 8.29 9.41 -1.90
CA ALA A 72 9.25 9.05 -0.87
C ALA A 72 9.39 10.22 0.10
N TYR A 73 9.27 9.97 1.41
CA TYR A 73 9.37 11.02 2.42
C TYR A 73 10.54 10.79 3.36
N SER A 74 11.17 11.88 3.74
CA SER A 74 12.19 11.99 4.77
C SER A 74 12.06 13.40 5.37
N THR A 75 13.16 14.18 5.48
CA THR A 75 13.11 15.61 5.77
C THR A 75 12.34 16.37 4.69
N GLU A 76 12.37 15.86 3.45
CA GLU A 76 11.59 16.37 2.33
C GLU A 76 10.78 15.24 1.70
N VAL A 77 9.72 15.63 0.95
CA VAL A 77 8.92 14.69 0.16
C VAL A 77 9.31 14.80 -1.31
N VAL A 78 9.70 13.68 -1.90
CA VAL A 78 10.07 13.56 -3.30
C VAL A 78 8.97 12.81 -4.06
N ASP A 79 8.45 13.43 -5.12
CA ASP A 79 7.64 12.74 -6.12
C ASP A 79 8.55 12.00 -7.09
N VAL A 80 8.72 10.70 -6.85
CA VAL A 80 9.70 9.85 -7.52
C VAL A 80 9.38 9.65 -9.00
N LEU A 81 8.10 9.75 -9.37
CA LEU A 81 7.63 9.52 -10.73
C LEU A 81 7.25 10.81 -11.48
N GLY A 82 7.27 11.95 -10.80
CA GLY A 82 6.76 13.22 -11.32
C GLY A 82 5.24 13.21 -11.52
N GLY A 83 4.51 12.49 -10.68
CA GLY A 83 3.06 12.40 -10.65
C GLY A 83 2.51 11.00 -10.90
N ILE A 84 1.22 10.93 -11.25
CA ILE A 84 0.54 9.67 -11.53
C ILE A 84 0.91 9.18 -12.93
N ARG A 85 1.50 7.98 -13.03
CA ARG A 85 1.94 7.36 -14.28
C ARG A 85 1.13 6.12 -14.62
N ASP A 86 0.99 5.84 -15.91
CA ASP A 86 0.45 4.58 -16.40
C ASP A 86 1.48 3.45 -16.23
N LEU A 87 1.02 2.26 -15.82
CA LEU A 87 1.91 1.11 -15.64
C LEU A 87 2.80 0.80 -16.87
N PRO A 88 2.29 0.79 -18.13
CA PRO A 88 3.15 0.58 -19.30
C PRO A 88 4.29 1.60 -19.45
N ASP A 89 4.11 2.84 -19.02
CA ASP A 89 5.16 3.86 -19.10
C ASP A 89 6.24 3.61 -18.03
N LEU A 90 5.82 3.20 -16.82
CA LEU A 90 6.75 2.80 -15.76
C LEU A 90 7.62 1.60 -16.14
N VAL A 91 7.06 0.65 -16.88
CA VAL A 91 7.83 -0.50 -17.37
C VAL A 91 8.93 -0.08 -18.34
N ARG A 92 8.65 0.92 -19.19
CA ARG A 92 9.61 1.44 -20.16
C ARG A 92 10.73 2.24 -19.51
N GLU A 93 10.41 3.01 -18.48
CA GLU A 93 11.37 3.87 -17.76
C GLU A 93 12.19 3.09 -16.73
N GLY A 94 11.66 1.95 -16.26
CA GLY A 94 12.28 1.12 -15.24
C GLY A 94 11.76 1.43 -13.85
N THR A 95 11.90 0.45 -12.94
CA THR A 95 11.52 0.65 -11.53
C THR A 95 12.53 1.59 -10.86
N PRO A 96 12.07 2.70 -10.24
CA PRO A 96 12.96 3.58 -9.49
C PRO A 96 13.65 2.83 -8.35
N VAL A 97 14.82 3.32 -7.96
CA VAL A 97 15.56 2.83 -6.80
C VAL A 97 15.67 3.99 -5.81
N LEU A 98 15.13 3.76 -4.62
CA LEU A 98 15.11 4.73 -3.54
C LEU A 98 16.36 4.61 -2.68
N THR A 99 16.82 5.73 -2.16
CA THR A 99 17.90 5.82 -1.19
C THR A 99 17.38 6.45 0.09
N ALA A 100 17.83 5.97 1.24
CA ALA A 100 17.40 6.46 2.53
C ALA A 100 18.35 7.54 3.09
N GLY A 101 17.79 8.60 3.66
CA GLY A 101 18.52 9.71 4.27
C GLY A 101 17.57 10.71 4.92
N GLY A 102 18.10 11.70 5.65
CA GLY A 102 17.28 12.68 6.36
C GLY A 102 16.49 12.10 7.54
N GLU A 103 15.62 12.92 8.11
CA GLU A 103 14.77 12.59 9.25
C GLU A 103 13.40 12.10 8.81
N THR A 104 12.60 11.54 9.70
CA THR A 104 11.26 11.04 9.37
C THR A 104 10.23 12.17 9.50
N ASP A 105 9.51 12.49 8.43
CA ASP A 105 8.30 13.35 8.48
C ASP A 105 7.09 12.69 7.79
N THR A 106 6.46 11.77 8.53
CA THR A 106 5.27 11.04 8.09
C THR A 106 4.10 11.98 7.79
N SER A 107 3.94 13.08 8.54
CA SER A 107 2.86 14.05 8.32
C SER A 107 3.03 14.77 6.99
N ALA A 108 4.25 15.20 6.64
CA ALA A 108 4.55 15.78 5.33
C ALA A 108 4.30 14.77 4.20
N GLY A 109 4.71 13.52 4.38
CA GLY A 109 4.45 12.44 3.43
C GLY A 109 2.95 12.27 3.12
N PHE A 110 2.11 12.18 4.15
CA PHE A 110 0.66 12.10 3.96
C PHE A 110 0.05 13.42 3.45
N ALA A 111 0.65 14.59 3.71
CA ALA A 111 0.19 15.86 3.14
C ALA A 111 0.38 15.92 1.62
N ALA A 112 1.48 15.37 1.12
CA ALA A 112 1.68 15.21 -0.31
C ALA A 112 0.66 14.23 -0.92
N VAL A 113 0.34 13.12 -0.23
CA VAL A 113 -0.73 12.19 -0.66
C VAL A 113 -2.09 12.88 -0.71
N GLU A 114 -2.47 13.62 0.33
CA GLU A 114 -3.74 14.36 0.39
C GLU A 114 -3.85 15.33 -0.79
N THR A 115 -2.79 16.09 -1.06
CA THR A 115 -2.72 17.05 -2.19
C THR A 115 -2.84 16.33 -3.54
N LEU A 116 -2.12 15.22 -3.72
CA LEU A 116 -2.17 14.42 -4.95
C LEU A 116 -3.58 13.89 -5.20
N LEU A 117 -4.25 13.39 -4.16
CA LEU A 117 -5.62 12.90 -4.23
C LEU A 117 -6.59 14.05 -4.53
N GLN A 118 -6.51 15.19 -3.83
CA GLN A 118 -7.41 16.33 -4.04
C GLN A 118 -7.40 16.80 -5.50
N ASN A 119 -6.22 16.83 -6.12
CA ASN A 119 -6.03 17.26 -7.50
C ASN A 119 -6.50 16.24 -8.56
N ASN A 120 -6.66 14.95 -8.19
CA ASN A 120 -6.86 13.89 -9.16
C ASN A 120 -8.10 13.01 -8.95
N LEU A 121 -8.66 12.94 -7.73
CA LEU A 121 -9.83 12.12 -7.40
C LEU A 121 -11.03 12.32 -8.34
N PRO A 122 -11.35 13.54 -8.83
CA PRO A 122 -12.43 13.73 -9.79
C PRO A 122 -12.27 12.91 -11.09
N LYS A 123 -11.05 12.54 -11.47
CA LYS A 123 -10.76 11.71 -12.66
C LYS A 123 -11.00 10.22 -12.44
N PHE A 124 -11.15 9.79 -11.18
CA PHE A 124 -11.25 8.37 -10.79
C PHE A 124 -12.66 7.98 -10.32
N GLN A 125 -13.68 8.81 -10.56
CA GLN A 125 -15.04 8.55 -10.06
C GLN A 125 -15.67 7.25 -10.58
N SER A 126 -15.26 6.75 -11.74
CA SER A 126 -15.68 5.46 -12.31
C SER A 126 -14.70 4.31 -12.02
N SER A 127 -13.61 4.60 -11.32
CA SER A 127 -12.54 3.65 -11.02
C SER A 127 -12.73 3.03 -9.63
N PRO A 128 -12.02 1.94 -9.33
CA PRO A 128 -11.98 1.42 -7.97
C PRO A 128 -11.49 2.46 -6.96
N ALA A 129 -11.90 2.29 -5.70
CA ALA A 129 -11.41 3.15 -4.62
C ALA A 129 -9.87 3.20 -4.61
N PRO A 130 -9.24 4.40 -4.56
CA PRO A 130 -7.78 4.50 -4.51
C PRO A 130 -7.21 3.81 -3.27
N LEU A 131 -6.04 3.22 -3.43
CA LEU A 131 -5.28 2.58 -2.35
C LEU A 131 -3.98 3.36 -2.12
N VAL A 132 -3.76 3.81 -0.89
CA VAL A 132 -2.49 4.34 -0.42
C VAL A 132 -1.77 3.22 0.33
N CYS A 133 -0.65 2.76 -0.20
CA CYS A 133 0.23 1.77 0.42
C CYS A 133 1.39 2.51 1.09
N HIS A 134 1.35 2.60 2.41
CA HIS A 134 2.36 3.26 3.22
C HIS A 134 3.37 2.23 3.78
N LEU A 135 4.66 2.42 3.50
CA LEU A 135 5.75 1.56 3.96
C LEU A 135 6.67 2.35 4.89
N THR A 136 6.81 1.91 6.14
CA THR A 136 7.66 2.58 7.17
C THR A 136 8.18 1.57 8.19
N ASP A 137 9.32 1.85 8.81
CA ASP A 137 9.96 1.02 9.83
C ASP A 137 9.69 1.44 11.28
N ALA A 138 8.87 2.48 11.45
CA ALA A 138 8.42 3.03 12.71
C ALA A 138 9.45 3.84 13.51
N LEU A 139 9.35 5.16 13.37
CA LEU A 139 9.82 6.11 14.37
C LEU A 139 8.72 7.12 14.70
N PHE A 140 8.65 7.51 15.96
CA PHE A 140 7.80 8.62 16.37
C PHE A 140 8.34 9.90 15.75
N THR A 141 7.55 10.51 14.87
CA THR A 141 7.78 11.85 14.36
C THR A 141 7.34 12.88 15.40
N GLU A 142 7.87 14.11 15.31
CA GLU A 142 7.46 15.19 16.21
C GLU A 142 5.97 15.55 16.05
N SER A 143 5.36 15.25 14.90
CA SER A 143 3.96 15.54 14.59
C SER A 143 3.12 14.26 14.50
N ASP A 144 1.85 14.33 14.95
CA ASP A 144 0.87 13.24 14.83
C ASP A 144 0.22 13.24 13.43
N PRO A 145 0.41 12.18 12.60
CA PRO A 145 -0.18 12.10 11.27
C PRO A 145 -1.67 11.69 11.28
N SER A 146 -2.24 11.34 12.44
CA SER A 146 -3.62 10.84 12.55
C SER A 146 -4.68 11.77 11.91
N PRO A 147 -4.64 13.11 12.10
CA PRO A 147 -5.65 14.00 11.53
C PRO A 147 -5.64 13.99 10.00
N ILE A 148 -4.47 13.94 9.37
CA ILE A 148 -4.36 13.98 7.91
C ILE A 148 -4.74 12.66 7.27
N ILE A 149 -4.35 11.54 7.89
CA ILE A 149 -4.74 10.21 7.43
C ILE A 149 -6.26 10.04 7.49
N ARG A 150 -6.92 10.52 8.56
CA ARG A 150 -8.39 10.49 8.67
C ARG A 150 -9.07 11.34 7.60
N ARG A 151 -8.50 12.48 7.21
CA ARG A 151 -9.02 13.27 6.08
C ARG A 151 -8.89 12.50 4.78
N ILE A 152 -7.75 11.86 4.51
CA ILE A 152 -7.59 11.00 3.33
C ILE A 152 -8.61 9.87 3.32
N GLN A 153 -8.81 9.17 4.44
CA GLN A 153 -9.81 8.10 4.58
C GLN A 153 -11.27 8.60 4.39
N SER A 154 -11.53 9.90 4.52
CA SER A 154 -12.84 10.50 4.23
C SER A 154 -13.03 10.91 2.77
N MET A 155 -11.95 10.97 1.98
CA MET A 155 -12.02 11.19 0.55
C MET A 155 -12.57 9.93 -0.14
N ALA A 156 -13.37 10.09 -1.19
CA ALA A 156 -14.04 8.97 -1.83
C ALA A 156 -14.24 9.14 -3.33
N VAL A 157 -14.33 8.00 -4.02
CA VAL A 157 -14.93 7.86 -5.35
C VAL A 157 -16.25 7.08 -5.22
N ASN A 158 -16.99 6.90 -6.31
CA ASN A 158 -18.27 6.19 -6.26
C ASN A 158 -18.17 4.74 -5.75
N ASP A 159 -17.02 4.08 -5.96
CA ASP A 159 -16.75 2.73 -5.46
C ASP A 159 -16.44 2.69 -3.95
N GLY A 160 -16.07 3.82 -3.34
CA GLY A 160 -15.88 3.91 -1.89
C GLY A 160 -14.80 4.89 -1.45
N PRO A 161 -14.64 5.04 -0.12
CA PRO A 161 -13.57 5.82 0.49
C PRO A 161 -12.17 5.30 0.15
N VAL A 162 -11.18 6.20 0.09
CA VAL A 162 -9.77 5.87 -0.08
C VAL A 162 -9.32 4.90 1.01
N LEU A 163 -8.60 3.85 0.61
CA LEU A 163 -8.05 2.85 1.51
C LEU A 163 -6.62 3.21 1.90
N ILE A 164 -6.30 3.09 3.19
CA ILE A 164 -4.94 3.19 3.72
C ILE A 164 -4.49 1.79 4.12
N GLU A 165 -3.40 1.34 3.51
CA GLU A 165 -2.67 0.14 3.90
C GLU A 165 -1.35 0.54 4.52
N ASN A 166 -1.05 0.03 5.71
CA ASN A 166 0.25 0.23 6.36
C ASN A 166 1.06 -1.07 6.36
N VAL A 167 2.30 -0.98 5.90
CA VAL A 167 3.27 -2.06 5.87
C VAL A 167 4.41 -1.71 6.82
N TYR A 168 4.53 -2.50 7.90
CA TYR A 168 5.51 -2.29 8.96
C TYR A 168 6.83 -2.99 8.61
N VAL A 169 7.84 -2.24 8.16
CA VAL A 169 9.12 -2.74 7.63
C VAL A 169 10.16 -2.92 8.74
N ALA A 170 9.77 -3.58 9.83
CA ALA A 170 10.71 -3.95 10.88
C ALA A 170 10.31 -5.26 11.55
N ASP A 171 11.30 -5.90 12.19
CA ASP A 171 11.12 -7.18 12.85
C ASP A 171 10.23 -7.06 14.09
N LYS A 172 9.70 -8.22 14.51
CA LYS A 172 8.96 -8.38 15.78
C LYS A 172 7.72 -7.49 15.90
N MET A 173 7.03 -7.17 14.80
CA MET A 173 5.74 -6.47 14.85
C MET A 173 4.65 -7.29 15.58
N LEU A 174 4.63 -8.60 15.34
CA LEU A 174 3.67 -9.53 15.94
C LEU A 174 4.21 -10.15 17.24
N ARG A 175 3.34 -10.29 18.25
CA ARG A 175 3.66 -10.98 19.51
C ARG A 175 3.90 -12.47 19.33
N LEU A 176 3.19 -13.08 18.40
CA LEU A 176 3.33 -14.50 18.06
C LEU A 176 4.00 -14.61 16.69
N PRO A 177 5.00 -15.48 16.53
CA PRO A 177 5.60 -15.74 15.23
C PRO A 177 4.57 -16.39 14.30
N VAL A 178 4.68 -16.10 13.01
CA VAL A 178 3.86 -16.72 11.97
C VAL A 178 4.69 -17.79 11.28
N GLY A 179 4.28 -19.05 11.44
CA GLY A 179 4.94 -20.20 10.80
C GLY A 179 4.54 -20.41 9.34
N ASP A 180 3.32 -20.02 8.96
CA ASP A 180 2.79 -20.11 7.60
C ASP A 180 1.97 -18.87 7.25
N TRP A 181 2.50 -18.05 6.34
CA TRP A 181 1.88 -16.80 5.91
C TRP A 181 0.64 -17.00 5.03
N ARG A 182 0.46 -18.18 4.41
CA ARG A 182 -0.77 -18.48 3.66
C ARG A 182 -1.96 -18.74 4.59
N ASN A 183 -1.68 -19.36 5.73
CA ASN A 183 -2.66 -19.64 6.77
C ASN A 183 -2.77 -18.54 7.84
N TRP A 184 -2.03 -17.45 7.70
CA TRP A 184 -2.10 -16.32 8.61
C TRP A 184 -3.40 -15.54 8.41
N GLY A 185 -4.15 -15.33 9.51
CA GLY A 185 -5.47 -14.71 9.48
C GLY A 185 -5.49 -13.18 9.35
N GLY A 186 -4.34 -12.53 9.36
CA GLY A 186 -4.20 -11.07 9.46
C GLY A 186 -4.14 -10.55 10.90
N VAL A 187 -3.96 -9.24 11.05
CA VAL A 187 -4.08 -8.55 12.35
C VAL A 187 -5.55 -8.17 12.56
N LEU A 188 -6.14 -8.65 13.65
CA LEU A 188 -7.54 -8.41 14.03
C LEU A 188 -7.68 -7.47 15.22
N LYS A 189 -6.67 -7.44 16.10
CA LYS A 189 -6.72 -6.65 17.34
C LYS A 189 -5.34 -6.11 17.72
N PRO A 190 -5.27 -4.93 18.35
CA PRO A 190 -4.00 -4.31 18.75
C PRO A 190 -3.23 -5.14 19.78
N GLY A 191 -3.91 -6.02 20.53
CA GLY A 191 -3.27 -6.97 21.44
C GLY A 191 -2.34 -7.97 20.76
N GLN A 192 -2.42 -8.16 19.44
CA GLN A 192 -1.47 -9.00 18.68
C GLN A 192 -0.12 -8.31 18.43
N LEU A 193 -0.03 -7.00 18.70
CA LEU A 193 1.11 -6.16 18.34
C LEU A 193 2.02 -5.90 19.54
N THR A 194 3.32 -5.84 19.27
CA THR A 194 4.38 -5.75 20.29
C THR A 194 4.59 -4.34 20.80
N ASN A 195 4.46 -3.32 19.94
CA ASN A 195 4.78 -1.93 20.27
C ASN A 195 3.63 -0.96 19.95
N ASP A 196 3.68 0.23 20.54
CA ASP A 196 2.61 1.23 20.44
C ASP A 196 2.51 1.88 19.06
N TYR A 197 3.62 2.02 18.34
CA TYR A 197 3.60 2.57 16.99
C TYR A 197 2.93 1.62 15.99
N ALA A 198 3.21 0.31 16.08
CA ALA A 198 2.49 -0.70 15.31
C ALA A 198 0.99 -0.66 15.62
N ARG A 199 0.60 -0.41 16.88
CA ARG A 199 -0.80 -0.20 17.25
C ARG A 199 -1.37 1.07 16.63
N LEU A 200 -0.62 2.17 16.62
CA LEU A 200 -1.04 3.40 15.96
C LEU A 200 -1.31 3.16 14.46
N LEU A 201 -0.35 2.59 13.73
CA LEU A 201 -0.51 2.25 12.32
C LEU A 201 -1.67 1.29 12.08
N PHE A 202 -1.87 0.28 12.94
CA PHE A 202 -3.02 -0.60 12.87
C PHE A 202 -4.36 0.17 12.96
N HIS A 203 -4.50 1.12 13.89
CA HIS A 203 -5.70 1.94 14.00
C HIS A 203 -5.89 2.93 12.84
N LEU A 204 -4.78 3.34 12.21
CA LEU A 204 -4.78 4.24 11.04
C LEU A 204 -4.92 3.49 9.71
N SER A 205 -4.91 2.17 9.73
CA SER A 205 -5.13 1.33 8.55
C SER A 205 -6.62 1.11 8.31
N SER A 206 -7.05 1.10 7.05
CA SER A 206 -8.43 0.83 6.70
C SER A 206 -8.78 -0.66 6.93
N PRO A 207 -10.04 -0.98 7.27
CA PRO A 207 -10.51 -2.36 7.26
C PRO A 207 -10.30 -2.98 5.88
N LEU A 208 -9.92 -4.26 5.81
CA LEU A 208 -9.83 -4.99 4.54
C LEU A 208 -11.25 -5.17 3.98
N PRO A 209 -11.57 -4.64 2.78
CA PRO A 209 -12.86 -4.87 2.18
C PRO A 209 -13.13 -6.37 1.99
N GLU A 210 -14.37 -6.79 2.27
CA GLU A 210 -14.75 -8.20 2.24
C GLU A 210 -14.58 -8.82 0.84
N THR A 211 -14.90 -8.06 -0.22
CA THR A 211 -14.64 -8.45 -1.62
C THR A 211 -13.16 -8.70 -1.86
N TYR A 212 -12.30 -7.86 -1.30
CA TYR A 212 -10.85 -7.99 -1.46
C TYR A 212 -10.35 -9.21 -0.71
N ARG A 213 -10.80 -9.41 0.54
CA ARG A 213 -10.50 -10.59 1.34
C ARG A 213 -10.88 -11.89 0.64
N GLN A 214 -12.07 -11.98 0.06
CA GLN A 214 -12.53 -13.17 -0.66
C GLN A 214 -11.65 -13.46 -1.87
N ASN A 215 -11.33 -12.44 -2.66
CA ASN A 215 -10.46 -12.60 -3.82
C ASN A 215 -9.04 -13.03 -3.42
N ILE A 216 -8.48 -12.42 -2.37
CA ILE A 216 -7.19 -12.82 -1.79
C ILE A 216 -7.21 -14.29 -1.35
N ASN A 217 -8.27 -14.71 -0.67
CA ASN A 217 -8.39 -16.08 -0.21
C ASN A 217 -8.56 -17.10 -1.34
N ASN A 218 -9.19 -16.72 -2.45
CA ASN A 218 -9.26 -17.53 -3.66
C ASN A 218 -7.88 -17.79 -4.29
N TYR A 219 -6.88 -16.95 -3.99
CA TYR A 219 -5.48 -17.16 -4.38
C TYR A 219 -4.67 -17.99 -3.38
N GLY A 220 -5.33 -18.66 -2.42
CA GLY A 220 -4.69 -19.60 -1.48
C GLY A 220 -4.22 -18.99 -0.17
N TYR A 221 -4.79 -17.85 0.22
CA TYR A 221 -4.63 -17.26 1.56
C TYR A 221 -5.86 -17.53 2.42
N HIS A 222 -5.74 -17.34 3.73
CA HIS A 222 -6.82 -17.57 4.70
C HIS A 222 -7.02 -16.39 5.65
N LEU A 223 -7.12 -15.18 5.09
CA LEU A 223 -7.43 -13.98 5.87
C LEU A 223 -8.81 -14.06 6.50
N GLN A 224 -8.87 -13.76 7.80
CA GLN A 224 -10.10 -13.80 8.59
C GLN A 224 -10.96 -12.57 8.30
N SER A 225 -12.28 -12.72 8.42
CA SER A 225 -13.19 -11.57 8.34
C SER A 225 -12.87 -10.58 9.45
N GLY A 226 -12.91 -9.28 9.14
CA GLY A 226 -12.49 -8.21 10.05
C GLY A 226 -10.98 -7.96 10.10
N ALA A 227 -10.19 -8.60 9.24
CA ALA A 227 -8.78 -8.23 9.05
C ALA A 227 -8.63 -6.77 8.61
N THR A 228 -7.53 -6.16 9.02
CA THR A 228 -7.16 -4.78 8.66
C THR A 228 -6.10 -4.80 7.56
N LEU A 229 -6.03 -3.74 6.74
CA LEU A 229 -4.94 -3.49 5.80
C LEU A 229 -3.65 -3.10 6.53
N PHE A 230 -3.18 -3.97 7.41
CA PHE A 230 -1.98 -3.79 8.21
C PHE A 230 -1.13 -5.05 8.15
N PHE A 231 0.05 -4.93 7.53
CA PHE A 231 0.88 -6.07 7.16
C PHE A 231 2.32 -5.93 7.68
N PRO A 232 2.97 -7.03 8.11
CA PRO A 232 4.41 -7.04 8.31
C PRO A 232 5.14 -6.92 6.96
N GLY A 233 6.13 -6.04 6.87
CA GLY A 233 6.89 -5.76 5.65
C GLY A 233 8.10 -6.66 5.41
N VAL A 234 8.40 -7.58 6.32
CA VAL A 234 9.64 -8.38 6.32
C VAL A 234 9.59 -9.65 5.48
N HIS A 235 8.44 -10.00 4.88
CA HIS A 235 8.27 -11.23 4.11
C HIS A 235 7.72 -10.99 2.71
N THR A 236 8.30 -11.65 1.71
CA THR A 236 7.90 -11.51 0.29
C THR A 236 6.47 -11.97 0.00
N ASP A 237 5.92 -12.89 0.81
CA ASP A 237 4.52 -13.33 0.68
C ASP A 237 3.51 -12.30 1.22
N LEU A 238 3.93 -11.43 2.14
CA LEU A 238 3.10 -10.37 2.71
C LEU A 238 3.02 -9.15 1.81
N VAL A 239 4.14 -8.85 1.14
CA VAL A 239 4.18 -8.01 -0.05
C VAL A 239 3.08 -8.55 -0.98
N ARG A 240 3.15 -9.79 -1.47
CA ARG A 240 2.11 -10.37 -2.37
C ARG A 240 0.67 -10.24 -1.86
N LEU A 241 0.44 -10.29 -0.55
CA LEU A 241 -0.87 -10.15 0.08
C LEU A 241 -1.41 -8.70 0.00
N ALA A 242 -0.60 -7.72 0.40
CA ALA A 242 -0.84 -6.29 0.18
C ALA A 242 -1.13 -5.99 -1.31
N PHE A 243 -0.42 -6.67 -2.22
CA PHE A 243 -0.67 -6.53 -3.66
C PHE A 243 -1.91 -7.26 -4.15
N ALA A 244 -2.30 -8.35 -3.51
CA ALA A 244 -3.56 -9.00 -3.79
C ALA A 244 -4.73 -8.05 -3.44
N VAL A 245 -4.63 -7.21 -2.41
CA VAL A 245 -5.61 -6.12 -2.13
C VAL A 245 -5.67 -5.14 -3.30
N SER A 246 -4.52 -4.63 -3.76
CA SER A 246 -4.43 -3.69 -4.89
C SER A 246 -4.96 -4.26 -6.23
N SER A 247 -5.04 -5.59 -6.33
CA SER A 247 -5.43 -6.33 -7.53
C SER A 247 -6.71 -7.16 -7.36
N ALA A 248 -7.38 -7.07 -6.21
CA ALA A 248 -8.60 -7.81 -5.89
C ALA A 248 -9.87 -7.18 -6.48
N THR A 249 -9.73 -6.24 -7.39
CA THR A 249 -10.82 -5.77 -8.21
C THR A 249 -11.04 -6.80 -9.31
N GLN A 250 -12.26 -7.32 -9.45
CA GLN A 250 -12.57 -8.51 -10.26
C GLN A 250 -11.84 -8.51 -11.60
N LEU A 251 -10.97 -9.50 -11.83
CA LEU A 251 -10.46 -9.79 -13.16
C LEU A 251 -11.60 -10.52 -13.91
N LYS A 252 -12.25 -9.82 -14.85
CA LYS A 252 -12.96 -10.50 -15.93
C LYS A 252 -11.97 -10.96 -16.98
#